data_AF-O49980-F1
#
_entry.id   AF-O49980-F1
#
_cell.length_a   1.000
_cell.length_b   1.000
_cell.length_c   1.000
_cell.angle_alpha   90.00
_cell.angle_beta   90.00
_cell.angle_gamma   90.00
#
_symmetry.space_group_name_H-M   'P 1'
#
loop_
_entity.id
_entity.type
_entity.pdbx_description
1 polymer ?
#
loop_
_entity_poly.entity_id
_entity_poly.type
_entity_poly.pdbx_seq_one_letter_code
_entity_poly.pdbx_strand_id
1 'polypeptide(L)'
;GGQVKYVVELARALGSMPGVYRVDLLTRQVSSPEVDWSYGEPTEMLPPRNSDGLMDEMGESSGAYIIRIPFGPRDKYVPKELLWPHIPEFVDGALSHIIQMSKVLGEQIGSGHPVWPVAIHG
;
A
#
# COMPACT_ATOMS: atom_id res chain seq x y z
N GLY A 1 9.29 1.77 -15.69
CA GLY A 1 10.77 1.80 -15.77
C GLY A 1 11.39 1.19 -14.52
N GLY A 2 12.72 1.03 -14.48
CA GLY A 2 13.44 0.26 -13.43
C GLY A 2 13.23 0.70 -11.97
N GLN A 3 12.86 1.96 -11.71
CA GLN A 3 12.55 2.47 -10.36
C GLN A 3 11.30 1.85 -9.74
N VAL A 4 10.25 1.57 -10.54
CA VAL A 4 9.01 0.95 -10.03
C VAL A 4 9.28 -0.49 -9.60
N LYS A 5 10.15 -1.19 -10.34
CA LYS A 5 10.52 -2.58 -10.03
C LYS A 5 11.22 -2.66 -8.67
N TYR A 6 12.14 -1.76 -8.36
CA TYR A 6 12.87 -1.82 -7.09
C TYR A 6 11.94 -1.69 -5.87
N VAL A 7 11.01 -0.73 -5.87
CA VAL A 7 10.15 -0.46 -4.71
C VAL A 7 9.15 -1.60 -4.48
N VAL A 8 8.59 -2.17 -5.55
CA VAL A 8 7.70 -3.33 -5.45
C VAL A 8 8.45 -4.56 -4.93
N GLU A 9 9.68 -4.79 -5.40
CA GLU A 9 10.49 -5.91 -4.92
C GLU A 9 10.93 -5.72 -3.46
N LEU A 10 11.24 -4.48 -3.05
CA LEU A 10 11.51 -4.15 -1.65
C LEU A 10 10.28 -4.42 -0.77
N ALA A 11 9.09 -3.97 -1.19
CA ALA A 11 7.86 -4.20 -0.43
C ALA A 11 7.58 -5.70 -0.26
N ARG A 12 7.74 -6.49 -1.33
CA ARG A 12 7.63 -7.96 -1.27
C ARG A 12 8.64 -8.59 -0.33
N ALA A 13 9.90 -8.16 -0.40
CA ALA A 13 10.97 -8.67 0.46
C ALA A 13 10.65 -8.38 1.93
N LEU A 14 10.30 -7.13 2.27
CA LEU A 14 9.90 -6.74 3.62
C LEU A 14 8.69 -7.51 4.12
N GLY A 15 7.65 -7.67 3.28
CA GLY A 15 6.45 -8.44 3.64
C GLY A 15 6.67 -9.93 3.82
N SER A 16 7.85 -10.45 3.41
CA SER A 16 8.25 -11.85 3.62
C SER A 16 9.23 -12.01 4.80
N MET A 17 9.61 -10.91 5.47
CA MET A 17 10.58 -10.97 6.57
C MET A 17 9.91 -11.42 7.88
N PRO A 18 10.54 -12.33 8.64
CA PRO A 18 10.07 -12.68 9.98
C PRO A 18 9.92 -11.44 10.86
N GLY A 19 8.78 -11.33 11.55
CA GLY A 19 8.45 -10.17 12.40
C GLY A 19 7.79 -9.00 11.66
N VAL A 20 7.70 -9.04 10.33
CA VAL A 20 6.90 -8.09 9.56
C VAL A 20 5.56 -8.72 9.22
N TYR A 21 4.48 -8.22 9.83
CA TYR A 21 3.14 -8.73 9.54
C TYR A 21 2.59 -8.17 8.22
N ARG A 22 2.77 -6.87 7.97
CA ARG A 22 2.19 -6.17 6.82
C ARG A 22 3.09 -5.04 6.32
N VAL A 23 3.10 -4.85 5.01
CA VAL A 23 3.75 -3.73 4.31
C VAL A 23 2.75 -3.08 3.35
N ASP A 24 2.52 -1.78 3.51
CA ASP A 24 1.70 -1.00 2.59
C ASP A 24 2.57 -0.04 1.77
N LEU A 25 2.59 -0.21 0.44
CA LEU A 25 3.19 0.70 -0.51
C LEU A 25 2.15 1.72 -0.98
N LEU A 26 2.22 2.94 -0.46
CA LEU A 26 1.27 4.00 -0.80
C LEU A 26 1.64 4.65 -2.15
N THR A 27 0.64 4.87 -3.00
CA THR A 27 0.79 5.58 -4.28
C THR A 27 -0.50 6.30 -4.66
N ARG A 28 -0.50 7.02 -5.79
CA ARG A 28 -1.68 7.71 -6.32
C ARG A 28 -2.66 6.74 -6.99
N GLN A 29 -3.95 6.91 -6.72
CA GLN A 29 -5.03 6.28 -7.48
C GLN A 29 -5.34 7.12 -8.74
N VAL A 30 -5.35 6.47 -9.91
CA VAL A 30 -5.60 7.14 -11.20
C VAL A 30 -6.64 6.33 -11.98
N SER A 31 -7.79 6.94 -12.22
CA SER A 31 -8.93 6.36 -12.95
C SER A 31 -9.09 7.04 -14.30
N SER A 32 -7.99 7.16 -15.03
CA SER A 32 -7.95 7.79 -16.35
C SER A 32 -7.97 6.74 -17.46
N PRO A 33 -8.71 6.94 -18.56
CA PRO A 33 -8.65 6.03 -19.71
C PRO A 33 -7.28 6.02 -20.40
N GLU A 34 -6.40 6.98 -20.07
CA GLU A 34 -5.03 7.07 -20.60
C GLU A 34 -4.05 6.09 -19.94
N VAL A 35 -4.44 5.47 -18.82
CA VAL A 35 -3.62 4.49 -18.09
C VAL A 35 -4.37 3.17 -17.97
N ASP A 36 -3.64 2.11 -17.63
CA ASP A 36 -4.26 0.81 -17.37
C ASP A 36 -5.25 0.92 -16.19
N TRP A 37 -6.41 0.25 -16.32
CA TRP A 37 -7.50 0.30 -15.35
C TRP A 37 -7.08 -0.16 -13.95
N SER A 38 -6.05 -1.01 -13.83
CA SER A 38 -5.50 -1.46 -12.54
C SER A 38 -4.95 -0.31 -11.69
N TYR A 39 -4.59 0.83 -12.28
CA TYR A 39 -4.20 2.04 -11.55
C TYR A 39 -5.37 2.67 -10.79
N GLY A 40 -6.59 2.31 -11.16
CA GLY A 40 -7.82 2.67 -10.46
C GLY A 40 -8.12 1.76 -9.27
N GLU A 41 -7.49 0.59 -9.15
CA GLU A 41 -7.79 -0.36 -8.07
C GLU A 41 -7.18 0.13 -6.74
N PRO A 42 -8.01 0.41 -5.71
CA PRO A 42 -7.56 1.04 -4.47
C PRO A 42 -6.56 0.18 -3.68
N THR A 43 -6.67 -1.14 -3.81
CA THR A 43 -5.82 -2.09 -3.09
C THR A 43 -5.42 -3.21 -4.05
N GLU A 44 -4.13 -3.54 -4.09
CA GLU A 44 -3.60 -4.67 -4.86
C GLU A 44 -2.62 -5.44 -3.99
N MET A 45 -2.82 -6.76 -3.85
CA MET A 45 -1.90 -7.62 -3.12
C MET A 45 -0.67 -7.92 -3.97
N LEU A 46 0.52 -7.81 -3.36
CA LEU A 46 1.77 -8.21 -3.97
C LEU A 46 2.12 -9.64 -3.52
N PRO A 47 1.91 -10.66 -4.37
CA PRO A 47 2.20 -12.03 -3.99
C PRO A 47 3.71 -12.20 -3.71
N PRO A 48 4.08 -13.03 -2.72
CA PRO A 48 5.46 -13.43 -2.50
C PRO A 48 6.00 -14.15 -3.75
N ARG A 49 7.31 -14.02 -4.02
CA ARG A 49 7.91 -14.66 -5.21
C ARG A 49 8.07 -16.17 -5.08
N ASN A 50 8.20 -16.69 -3.85
CA ASN A 50 8.63 -18.05 -3.57
C ASN A 50 7.73 -18.74 -2.51
N SER A 51 6.43 -18.49 -2.51
CA SER A 51 5.51 -19.13 -1.55
C SER A 51 5.00 -20.48 -2.04
N ASP A 52 5.91 -21.45 -2.23
CA ASP A 52 5.53 -22.86 -2.21
C ASP A 52 5.29 -23.24 -0.74
N GLY A 53 4.07 -23.01 -0.23
CA GLY A 53 3.59 -23.60 1.02
C GLY A 53 3.60 -22.76 2.31
N LEU A 54 3.86 -21.45 2.27
CA LEU A 54 3.85 -20.57 3.46
C LEU A 54 2.61 -19.65 3.59
N MET A 55 1.70 -19.68 2.61
CA MET A 55 0.51 -18.81 2.63
C MET A 55 -0.60 -19.31 3.57
N ASP A 56 -0.61 -20.59 3.93
CA ASP A 56 -1.71 -21.18 4.73
C ASP A 56 -1.72 -20.73 6.20
N GLU A 57 -0.63 -20.19 6.73
CA GLU A 57 -0.52 -19.77 8.15
C GLU A 57 -0.58 -18.25 8.37
N MET A 58 -0.59 -17.46 7.29
CA MET A 58 -0.53 -16.00 7.36
C MET A 58 -1.95 -15.41 7.30
N GLY A 59 -2.33 -14.58 8.30
CA GLY A 59 -3.69 -14.01 8.38
C GLY A 59 -4.09 -13.19 7.15
N GLU A 60 -5.39 -13.02 6.90
CA GLU A 60 -5.94 -12.45 5.65
C GLU A 60 -5.39 -11.06 5.27
N SER A 61 -4.88 -10.28 6.22
CA SER A 61 -4.33 -8.93 6.01
C SER A 61 -2.80 -8.84 6.07
N SER A 62 -2.11 -9.97 6.03
CA SER A 62 -0.66 -10.07 6.10
C SER A 62 0.02 -9.97 4.72
N GLY A 63 1.32 -9.68 4.72
CA GLY A 63 2.12 -9.56 3.50
C GLY A 63 2.19 -8.13 2.95
N ALA A 64 2.39 -8.00 1.63
CA ALA A 64 2.66 -6.71 0.99
C ALA A 64 1.50 -6.28 0.07
N TYR A 65 1.15 -5.00 0.11
CA TYR A 65 0.06 -4.43 -0.68
C TYR A 65 0.48 -3.11 -1.33
N ILE A 66 -0.02 -2.84 -2.53
CA ILE A 66 -0.07 -1.49 -3.09
C ILE A 66 -1.40 -0.88 -2.66
N ILE A 67 -1.32 0.29 -2.02
CA ILE A 67 -2.49 1.07 -1.59
C ILE A 67 -2.51 2.36 -2.40
N ARG A 68 -3.54 2.52 -3.22
CA ARG A 68 -3.71 3.67 -4.09
C ARG A 68 -4.64 4.68 -3.43
N ILE A 69 -4.08 5.79 -3.00
CA ILE A 69 -4.80 6.88 -2.34
C ILE A 69 -5.27 7.87 -3.43
N PRO A 70 -6.57 8.22 -3.46
CA PRO A 70 -7.04 9.26 -4.36
C PRO A 70 -6.57 10.63 -3.90
N PHE A 71 -5.93 11.36 -4.79
CA PHE A 71 -5.64 12.78 -4.60
C PHE A 71 -5.43 13.48 -5.95
N GLY A 72 -5.77 14.76 -5.98
CA GLY A 72 -5.83 15.55 -7.19
C GLY A 72 -6.84 15.01 -8.21
N PRO A 73 -6.76 15.43 -9.47
CA PRO A 73 -7.71 15.02 -10.50
C PRO A 73 -7.67 13.51 -10.75
N ARG A 74 -8.79 12.80 -10.58
CA ARG A 74 -8.81 11.32 -10.63
C ARG A 74 -8.92 10.76 -12.05
N ASP A 75 -9.57 11.51 -12.94
CA ASP A 75 -9.93 11.14 -14.32
C ASP A 75 -8.82 11.42 -15.35
N LYS A 76 -7.73 12.05 -14.93
CA LYS A 76 -6.58 12.37 -15.80
C LYS A 76 -5.24 11.99 -15.20
N TYR A 77 -4.34 11.59 -16.08
CA TYR A 77 -2.93 11.48 -15.73
C TYR A 77 -2.37 12.89 -15.43
N VAL A 78 -1.60 13.01 -14.35
CA VAL A 78 -0.93 14.26 -13.96
C VAL A 78 0.54 13.93 -13.73
N PRO A 79 1.47 14.57 -14.45
CA PRO A 79 2.90 14.41 -14.23
C PRO A 79 3.30 14.68 -12.78
N LYS A 80 4.28 13.93 -12.25
CA LYS A 80 4.68 14.00 -10.84
C LYS A 80 5.12 15.40 -10.40
N GLU A 81 5.68 16.18 -11.32
CA GLU A 81 6.15 17.54 -11.10
C GLU A 81 5.02 18.52 -10.79
N LEU A 82 3.79 18.20 -11.18
CA LEU A 82 2.60 19.02 -10.98
C LEU A 82 1.75 18.57 -9.79
N LEU A 83 2.19 17.54 -9.04
CA LEU A 83 1.43 17.00 -7.92
C LEU A 83 1.61 17.78 -6.62
N TRP A 84 2.59 18.69 -6.53
CA TRP A 84 2.87 19.47 -5.32
C TRP A 84 1.64 20.10 -4.64
N PRO A 85 0.71 20.75 -5.38
CA PRO A 85 -0.49 21.33 -4.78
C PRO A 85 -1.44 20.31 -4.14
N HIS A 86 -1.34 19.04 -4.53
CA HIS A 86 -2.22 17.95 -4.08
C HIS A 86 -1.56 17.04 -3.02
N ILE A 87 -0.30 17.31 -2.65
CA ILE A 87 0.39 16.53 -1.60
C ILE A 87 -0.33 16.60 -0.24
N PRO A 88 -0.89 17.74 0.21
CA PRO A 88 -1.65 17.76 1.47
C PRO A 88 -2.83 16.78 1.47
N GLU A 89 -3.56 16.70 0.35
CA GLU A 89 -4.67 15.74 0.18
C GLU A 89 -4.17 14.28 0.22
N PHE A 90 -3.01 13.99 -0.37
CA PHE A 90 -2.38 12.68 -0.25
C PHE A 90 -2.02 12.34 1.20
N VAL A 91 -1.48 13.30 1.96
CA VAL A 91 -1.11 13.10 3.38
C VAL A 91 -2.34 12.76 4.21
N ASP A 92 -3.44 13.50 4.03
CA ASP A 92 -4.71 13.25 4.74
C ASP A 92 -5.26 11.85 4.42
N GLY A 93 -5.24 11.46 3.13
CA GLY A 93 -5.66 10.14 2.70
C GLY A 93 -4.77 9.02 3.25
N ALA A 94 -3.45 9.21 3.22
CA ALA A 94 -2.46 8.27 3.76
C ALA A 94 -2.64 8.08 5.28
N LEU A 95 -2.81 9.17 6.03
CA LEU A 95 -3.05 9.12 7.48
C LEU A 95 -4.35 8.38 7.79
N SER A 96 -5.41 8.66 7.03
CA SER A 96 -6.71 7.99 7.18
C SER A 96 -6.58 6.48 6.96
N HIS A 97 -5.84 6.05 5.93
CA HIS A 97 -5.53 4.64 5.68
C HIS A 97 -4.76 4.00 6.84
N ILE A 98 -3.70 4.65 7.33
CA ILE A 98 -2.89 4.13 8.45
C ILE A 98 -3.73 3.95 9.71
N ILE A 99 -4.58 4.93 10.06
CA ILE A 99 -5.45 4.83 11.23
C ILE A 99 -6.46 3.69 11.08
N GLN A 100 -7.06 3.54 9.89
CA GLN A 100 -8.01 2.47 9.63
C GLN A 100 -7.33 1.09 9.71
N MET A 101 -6.16 0.93 9.10
CA MET A 101 -5.41 -0.32 9.18
C MET A 101 -4.95 -0.64 10.59
N SER A 102 -4.55 0.37 11.38
CA SER A 102 -4.18 0.17 12.78
C SER A 102 -5.31 -0.46 13.61
N LYS A 103 -6.56 -0.06 13.35
CA LYS A 103 -7.74 -0.66 13.99
C LYS A 103 -8.01 -2.08 13.50
N VAL A 104 -8.02 -2.29 12.19
CA VAL A 104 -8.27 -3.62 11.56
C VAL A 104 -7.24 -4.65 12.03
N LEU A 105 -5.96 -4.28 12.02
CA LEU A 105 -4.89 -5.14 12.53
C LEU A 105 -4.99 -5.33 14.04
N GLY A 106 -5.45 -4.32 14.78
CA GLY A 106 -5.73 -4.45 16.20
C GLY A 106 -6.76 -5.54 16.52
N GLU A 107 -7.81 -5.63 15.73
CA GLU A 107 -8.83 -6.67 15.87
C GLU A 107 -8.30 -8.07 15.50
N GLN A 108 -7.44 -8.16 14.48
CA GLN A 108 -6.93 -9.45 14.00
C GLN A 108 -5.77 -10.02 14.82
N ILE A 109 -4.81 -9.16 15.20
CA ILE A 109 -3.54 -9.59 15.82
C ILE A 109 -3.17 -8.80 17.08
N GLY A 110 -3.84 -7.68 17.36
CA GLY A 110 -3.56 -6.79 18.49
C GLY A 110 -4.44 -7.04 19.72
N SER A 111 -5.21 -8.13 19.77
CA SER A 111 -6.17 -8.42 20.84
C SER A 111 -7.18 -7.28 21.08
N GLY A 112 -7.60 -6.60 20.02
CA GLY A 112 -8.50 -5.44 20.05
C GLY A 112 -7.81 -4.10 20.31
N HIS A 113 -6.50 -4.08 20.55
CA HIS A 113 -5.73 -2.83 20.69
C HIS A 113 -5.13 -2.41 19.35
N PRO A 114 -5.11 -1.10 19.03
CA PRO A 114 -4.55 -0.61 17.76
C PRO A 114 -3.08 -1.02 17.56
N VAL A 115 -2.76 -1.50 16.36
CA VAL A 115 -1.40 -1.88 15.95
C VAL A 115 -0.82 -0.79 15.07
N TRP A 116 0.22 -0.11 15.53
CA TRP A 116 0.83 1.00 14.83
C TRP A 116 2.01 0.57 13.94
N PRO A 117 2.25 1.25 12.81
CA PRO A 117 3.43 1.00 11.99
C PRO A 117 4.69 1.33 12.79
N VAL A 118 5.68 0.44 12.73
CA VAL A 118 6.98 0.63 13.41
C VAL A 118 7.95 1.49 12.59
N ALA A 119 7.71 1.62 11.29
CA ALA A 119 8.50 2.42 10.37
C ALA A 119 7.62 2.97 9.23
N ILE A 120 7.90 4.19 8.80
CA ILE A 120 7.33 4.82 7.60
C ILE A 120 8.49 5.45 6.84
N HIS A 121 8.56 5.21 5.54
CA HIS A 121 9.60 5.73 4.65
C HIS A 121 8.96 6.37 3.42
N GLY A 122 9.56 7.47 2.92
CA GLY A 122 9.10 8.23 1.77
C GLY A 122 10.25 8.83 1.00
#